data_AF-A0A9W9J274-F1
#
_entry.id   AF-A0A9W9J274-F1
#
_cell.length_a   1.000
_cell.length_b   1.000
_cell.length_c   1.000
_cell.angle_alpha   90.00
_cell.angle_beta   90.00
_cell.angle_gamma   90.00
#
_symmetry.space_group_name_H-M   'P 1'
#
loop_
_entity.id
_entity.type
_entity.pdbx_description
1 polymer ?
#
loop_
_entity_poly.entity_id
_entity_poly.type
_entity_poly.pdbx_seq_one_letter_code
_entity_poly.pdbx_strand_id
1 'polypeptide(L)'
;MASADGVFRDYASLTEILDLADDLDKHCPTENQVLETIFFKESALKTPVFRQFTELAIEKTTGKARGADSFGKTLVELGHRSGYVRNVTVRASRRWDKKYSETARMKMAGHENRHTFGKSYTHPVSEIDGPATYLGIASRHEHIQNRRGMGMYRNAQLWQSLPAKAEFEFQERNDIRALDKDMEILSVLLSEATGNEEKHQIQLKQHRAYNEKKRLYIEHLKGLQRSQPHGFRPATNSGSNINEETLFRYRRRVMPERDYLVMILPQKIGLRSSEGRRALEALESLCTLECSVAYRSSLQPLNGKYGYTFIVVKGRNFVIWGNMNLQNSALSAIIGLMIV
;
A
#
# COMPACT_ATOMS: atom_id res chain seq x y z
N MET A 1 -11.76 5.45 6.35
CA MET A 1 -11.18 6.11 7.54
C MET A 1 -12.16 7.11 8.13
N ALA A 2 -12.42 8.29 7.52
CA ALA A 2 -13.35 9.27 8.12
C ALA A 2 -14.73 8.67 8.50
N SER A 3 -15.40 7.96 7.59
CA SER A 3 -16.65 7.25 7.89
C SER A 3 -16.48 6.21 9.00
N ALA A 4 -15.50 5.32 8.86
CA ALA A 4 -15.14 4.30 9.85
C ALA A 4 -14.82 4.85 11.26
N ASP A 5 -14.32 6.09 11.34
CA ASP A 5 -14.00 6.79 12.58
C ASP A 5 -15.23 7.46 13.21
N GLY A 6 -16.39 7.38 12.55
CA GLY A 6 -17.63 8.00 12.99
C GLY A 6 -17.52 9.53 13.10
N VAL A 7 -16.77 10.19 12.22
CA VAL A 7 -16.52 11.64 12.32
C VAL A 7 -17.73 12.49 11.92
N PHE A 8 -18.68 11.91 11.19
CA PHE A 8 -19.90 12.58 10.80
C PHE A 8 -20.83 12.67 12.02
N ARG A 9 -21.42 13.85 12.25
CA ARG A 9 -22.25 14.11 13.43
C ARG A 9 -23.56 13.33 13.35
N ASP A 10 -24.17 13.37 12.17
CA ASP A 10 -25.56 12.95 11.95
C ASP A 10 -25.66 11.56 11.28
N TYR A 11 -24.52 10.94 10.95
CA TYR A 11 -24.46 9.65 10.25
C TYR A 11 -23.46 8.69 10.90
N ALA A 12 -23.84 7.43 11.04
CA ALA A 12 -23.01 6.36 11.59
C ALA A 12 -22.15 5.68 10.52
N SER A 13 -22.57 5.69 9.25
CA SER A 13 -21.84 5.04 8.15
C SER A 13 -21.97 5.83 6.84
N LEU A 14 -21.14 5.47 5.86
CA LEU A 14 -21.22 6.04 4.52
C LEU A 14 -22.49 5.58 3.79
N THR A 15 -22.99 4.39 4.11
CA THR A 15 -24.22 3.85 3.52
C THR A 15 -25.43 4.72 3.85
N GLU A 16 -25.55 5.20 5.10
CA GLU A 16 -26.63 6.10 5.51
C GLU A 16 -26.62 7.42 4.72
N ILE A 17 -25.43 7.97 4.48
CA ILE A 17 -25.27 9.19 3.67
C ILE A 17 -25.76 8.95 2.23
N LEU A 18 -25.44 7.77 1.66
CA LEU A 18 -25.86 7.43 0.31
C LEU A 18 -27.35 7.11 0.22
N ASP A 19 -27.93 6.49 1.24
CA ASP A 19 -29.38 6.23 1.32
C ASP A 19 -30.17 7.53 1.35
N LEU A 20 -29.74 8.49 2.17
CA LEU A 20 -30.37 9.80 2.22
C LEU A 20 -30.22 10.56 0.90
N ALA A 21 -29.05 10.49 0.25
CA ALA A 21 -28.87 11.06 -1.08
C ALA A 21 -29.78 10.41 -2.13
N ASP A 22 -29.97 9.08 -2.09
CA ASP A 22 -30.90 8.35 -2.98
C ASP A 22 -32.34 8.74 -2.73
N ASP A 23 -32.74 8.94 -1.48
CA ASP A 23 -34.08 9.36 -1.14
C ASP A 23 -34.33 10.81 -1.52
N LEU A 24 -33.38 11.73 -1.28
CA LEU A 24 -33.51 13.13 -1.69
C LEU A 24 -33.61 13.26 -3.23
N ASP A 25 -32.81 12.51 -3.98
CA ASP A 25 -32.87 12.52 -5.45
C ASP A 25 -34.21 11.99 -6.00
N LYS A 26 -34.84 11.00 -5.34
CA LYS A 26 -36.17 10.51 -5.73
C LYS A 26 -37.24 11.59 -5.56
N HIS A 27 -37.11 12.44 -4.55
CA HIS A 27 -38.13 13.43 -4.19
C HIS A 27 -37.87 14.82 -4.80
N CYS A 28 -36.62 15.16 -5.14
CA CYS A 28 -36.25 16.43 -5.74
C CYS A 28 -35.17 16.26 -6.82
N PRO A 29 -35.52 15.78 -8.02
CA PRO A 29 -34.57 15.54 -9.11
C PRO A 29 -34.20 16.86 -9.80
N THR A 30 -33.54 17.76 -9.10
CA THR A 30 -33.05 19.02 -9.67
C THR A 30 -31.54 18.93 -9.85
N GLU A 31 -31.07 18.96 -11.09
CA GLU A 31 -29.64 18.93 -11.39
C GLU A 31 -28.92 20.11 -10.72
N ASN A 32 -27.82 19.81 -10.02
CA ASN A 32 -26.89 20.77 -9.39
C ASN A 32 -27.36 21.48 -8.11
N GLN A 33 -28.38 20.98 -7.42
CA GLN A 33 -28.73 21.50 -6.09
C GLN A 33 -27.92 20.79 -5.00
N VAL A 34 -27.50 21.55 -3.97
CA VAL A 34 -26.93 20.97 -2.75
C VAL A 34 -28.06 20.21 -2.05
N LEU A 35 -28.00 18.88 -2.07
CA LEU A 35 -29.00 18.02 -1.44
C LEU A 35 -28.96 18.17 0.09
N GLU A 36 -27.76 18.19 0.65
CA GLU A 36 -27.57 18.26 2.10
C GLU A 36 -26.16 18.72 2.47
N THR A 37 -26.03 19.31 3.67
CA THR A 37 -24.74 19.70 4.24
C THR A 37 -24.36 18.72 5.35
N ILE A 38 -23.28 17.98 5.16
CA ILE A 38 -22.77 17.02 6.16
C ILE A 38 -21.95 17.77 7.21
N PHE A 39 -22.33 17.63 8.48
CA PHE A 39 -21.61 18.22 9.61
C PHE A 39 -20.63 17.23 10.24
N PHE A 40 -19.44 17.71 10.58
CA PHE A 40 -18.44 16.95 11.33
C PHE A 40 -18.62 17.16 12.84
N LYS A 41 -18.31 16.13 13.63
CA LYS A 41 -18.19 16.26 15.09
C LYS A 41 -17.06 17.22 15.44
N GLU A 42 -17.26 18.09 16.43
CA GLU A 42 -16.24 19.05 16.86
C GLU A 42 -14.93 18.38 17.30
N SER A 43 -15.03 17.20 17.92
CA SER A 43 -13.89 16.38 18.33
C SER A 43 -13.04 15.88 17.14
N ALA A 44 -13.64 15.73 15.96
CA ALA A 44 -12.96 15.24 14.77
C ALA A 44 -12.21 16.34 14.00
N LEU A 45 -12.56 17.62 14.18
CA LEU A 45 -11.98 18.73 13.42
C LEU A 45 -10.48 18.92 13.64
N LYS A 46 -9.99 18.54 14.82
CA LYS A 46 -8.55 18.60 15.16
C LYS A 46 -7.80 17.31 14.84
N THR A 47 -8.51 16.28 14.39
CA THR A 47 -7.93 14.96 14.12
C THR A 47 -7.58 14.82 12.65
N PRO A 48 -6.32 14.54 12.31
CA PRO A 48 -5.95 14.34 10.92
C PRO A 48 -6.60 13.07 10.35
N VAL A 49 -7.10 13.15 9.13
CA VAL A 49 -7.67 11.97 8.41
C VAL A 49 -6.62 10.88 8.22
N PHE A 50 -5.40 11.27 7.84
CA PHE A 50 -4.28 10.35 7.68
C PHE A 50 -3.40 10.36 8.94
N ARG A 51 -3.68 9.42 9.85
CA ARG A 51 -2.93 9.22 11.10
C ARG A 51 -1.68 8.35 10.90
N GLN A 52 -0.86 8.28 11.94
CA GLN A 52 0.28 7.36 12.01
C GLN A 52 -0.18 5.91 11.79
N PHE A 53 0.67 5.05 11.23
CA PHE A 53 0.29 3.65 10.91
C PHE A 53 -0.11 2.83 12.14
N THR A 54 0.38 3.21 13.32
CA THR A 54 0.07 2.59 14.61
C THR A 54 -1.24 3.11 15.22
N GLU A 55 -1.82 4.16 14.65
CA GLU A 55 -2.98 4.90 15.18
C GLU A 55 -4.18 4.77 14.23
N LEU A 56 -4.57 3.53 13.91
CA LEU A 56 -5.72 3.26 13.04
C LEU A 56 -7.03 3.64 13.74
N ALA A 57 -7.18 3.33 15.03
CA ALA A 57 -8.33 3.74 15.82
C ALA A 57 -8.22 5.22 16.22
N ILE A 58 -9.31 5.97 16.06
CA ILE A 58 -9.37 7.40 16.43
C ILE A 58 -9.07 7.63 17.92
N GLU A 59 -9.47 6.70 18.79
CA GLU A 59 -9.22 6.75 20.24
C GLU A 59 -7.74 6.71 20.60
N LYS A 60 -6.91 6.08 19.76
CA LYS A 60 -5.47 5.91 19.96
C LYS A 60 -4.67 7.05 19.31
N THR A 61 -5.32 8.10 18.82
CA THR A 61 -4.63 9.15 18.08
C THR A 61 -3.79 10.05 18.98
N THR A 62 -2.59 10.38 18.52
CA THR A 62 -1.74 11.41 19.12
C THR A 62 -2.01 12.80 18.52
N GLY A 63 -2.99 12.92 17.62
CA GLY A 63 -3.27 14.14 16.87
C GLY A 63 -2.23 14.45 15.78
N LYS A 64 -1.23 13.58 15.57
CA LYS A 64 -0.17 13.79 14.59
C LYS A 64 -0.55 13.24 13.23
N ALA A 65 -0.49 14.10 12.22
CA ALA A 65 -0.68 13.69 10.85
C ALA A 65 0.51 12.85 10.37
N ARG A 66 0.21 11.95 9.43
CA ARG A 66 1.22 11.18 8.72
C ARG A 66 2.11 12.13 7.89
N GLY A 67 3.44 11.98 8.01
CA GLY A 67 4.39 12.81 7.28
C GLY A 67 4.31 12.60 5.76
N ALA A 68 4.47 13.66 4.97
CA ALA A 68 4.35 13.62 3.51
C ALA A 68 5.28 12.59 2.83
N ASP A 69 6.50 12.42 3.35
CA ASP A 69 7.49 11.46 2.84
C ASP A 69 7.01 9.99 2.94
N SER A 70 6.19 9.67 3.94
CA SER A 70 5.68 8.31 4.11
C SER A 70 4.80 7.87 2.94
N PHE A 71 3.97 8.75 2.37
CA PHE A 71 3.15 8.44 1.20
C PHE A 71 4.01 8.13 -0.02
N GLY A 72 5.13 8.86 -0.18
CA GLY A 72 6.12 8.59 -1.22
C GLY A 72 6.73 7.20 -1.06
N LYS A 73 7.16 6.85 0.17
CA LYS A 73 7.72 5.53 0.49
C LYS A 73 6.70 4.41 0.25
N THR A 74 5.46 4.57 0.72
CA THR A 74 4.40 3.58 0.53
C THR A 74 4.08 3.35 -0.95
N LEU A 75 4.04 4.41 -1.77
CA LEU A 75 3.79 4.26 -3.20
C LEU A 75 4.95 3.54 -3.92
N VAL A 76 6.19 3.79 -3.50
CA VAL A 76 7.36 3.06 -4.01
C VAL A 76 7.28 1.58 -3.64
N GLU A 77 6.96 1.27 -2.39
CA GLU A 77 6.76 -0.11 -1.92
C GLU A 77 5.61 -0.79 -2.69
N LEU A 78 4.49 -0.11 -2.91
CA LEU A 78 3.38 -0.60 -3.72
C LEU A 78 3.80 -0.87 -5.17
N GLY A 79 4.60 0.02 -5.76
CA GLY A 79 5.17 -0.17 -7.09
C GLY A 79 6.00 -1.44 -7.17
N HIS A 80 6.92 -1.66 -6.23
CA HIS A 80 7.73 -2.87 -6.17
C HIS A 80 6.87 -4.13 -5.97
N ARG A 81 5.85 -4.08 -5.11
CA ARG A 81 4.88 -5.19 -4.93
C ARG A 81 4.08 -5.50 -6.18
N SER A 82 3.83 -4.49 -7.01
CA SER A 82 3.14 -4.63 -8.30
C SER A 82 4.07 -5.13 -9.42
N GLY A 83 5.35 -5.35 -9.10
CA GLY A 83 6.37 -5.84 -10.02
C GLY A 83 7.18 -4.74 -10.71
N TYR A 84 7.02 -3.47 -10.35
CA TYR A 84 7.83 -2.40 -10.95
C TYR A 84 9.25 -2.41 -10.37
N VAL A 85 10.24 -2.50 -11.25
CA VAL A 85 11.66 -2.49 -10.85
C VAL A 85 12.10 -1.08 -10.43
N ARG A 86 11.48 -0.05 -11.03
CA ARG A 86 11.75 1.35 -10.72
C ARG A 86 10.71 1.90 -9.76
N ASN A 87 11.14 2.87 -8.95
CA ASN A 87 10.29 3.59 -8.01
C ASN A 87 9.13 4.27 -8.74
N VAL A 88 7.90 3.87 -8.43
CA VAL A 88 6.70 4.62 -8.80
C VAL A 88 6.55 5.77 -7.81
N THR A 89 6.62 7.01 -8.29
CA THR A 89 6.59 8.20 -7.43
C THR A 89 5.24 8.89 -7.49
N VAL A 90 4.86 9.60 -6.42
CA VAL A 90 3.57 10.31 -6.34
C VAL A 90 3.46 11.37 -7.44
N ARG A 91 4.60 11.93 -7.86
CA ARG A 91 4.67 12.88 -8.98
C ARG A 91 4.29 12.22 -10.31
N ALA A 92 4.52 10.92 -10.47
CA ALA A 92 4.14 10.20 -11.69
C ALA A 92 2.61 10.21 -11.88
N SER A 93 1.82 10.05 -10.81
CA SER A 93 0.35 10.09 -10.87
C SER A 93 -0.21 11.43 -11.33
N ARG A 94 0.55 12.52 -11.19
CA ARG A 94 0.15 13.88 -11.60
C ARG A 94 0.50 14.22 -13.06
N ARG A 95 1.14 13.32 -13.80
CA ARG A 95 1.66 13.59 -15.15
C ARG A 95 0.64 13.46 -16.29
N TRP A 96 -0.66 13.41 -15.99
CA TRP A 96 -1.66 13.04 -16.99
C TRP A 96 -2.84 14.00 -17.06
N ASP A 97 -2.94 14.72 -18.18
CA ASP A 97 -4.18 14.92 -18.93
C ASP A 97 -3.85 15.49 -20.33
N LYS A 98 -4.40 14.93 -21.40
CA LYS A 98 -4.27 15.46 -22.77
C LYS A 98 -5.45 16.33 -23.19
N LYS A 99 -6.53 16.29 -22.42
CA LYS A 99 -7.80 16.95 -22.75
C LYS A 99 -7.77 18.46 -22.50
N TYR A 100 -6.90 18.91 -21.59
CA TYR A 100 -6.88 20.28 -21.11
C TYR A 100 -5.59 21.03 -21.51
N SER A 101 -5.73 22.35 -21.67
CA SER A 101 -4.61 23.24 -21.98
C SER A 101 -3.52 23.19 -20.91
N GLU A 102 -2.30 23.60 -21.28
CA GLU A 102 -1.16 23.70 -20.34
C GLU A 102 -1.53 24.53 -19.10
N THR A 103 -2.19 25.68 -19.30
CA THR A 103 -2.63 26.57 -18.21
C THR A 103 -3.62 25.90 -17.26
N ALA A 104 -4.61 25.17 -17.79
CA ALA A 104 -5.58 24.45 -16.96
C ALA A 104 -4.91 23.33 -16.15
N ARG A 105 -3.94 22.63 -16.77
CA ARG A 105 -3.15 21.59 -16.09
C ARG A 105 -2.22 22.17 -15.02
N MET A 106 -1.61 23.32 -15.29
CA MET A 106 -0.80 24.05 -14.32
C MET A 106 -1.65 24.49 -13.13
N LYS A 107 -2.85 25.04 -13.37
CA LYS A 107 -3.79 25.42 -12.30
C LYS A 107 -4.24 24.21 -11.48
N MET A 108 -4.57 23.09 -12.12
CA MET A 108 -4.92 21.83 -11.43
C MET A 108 -3.76 21.31 -10.57
N ALA A 109 -2.54 21.37 -11.10
CA ALA A 109 -1.35 20.89 -10.40
C ALA A 109 -0.82 21.88 -9.33
N GLY A 110 -1.41 23.08 -9.22
CA GLY A 110 -0.96 24.14 -8.31
C GLY A 110 0.41 24.71 -8.69
N HIS A 111 0.70 24.84 -9.98
CA HIS A 111 1.96 25.38 -10.50
C HIS A 111 1.78 26.72 -11.18
N GLU A 112 2.57 27.69 -10.77
CA GLU A 112 2.66 29.01 -11.42
C GLU A 112 3.82 29.05 -12.42
N ASN A 113 4.93 28.36 -12.12
CA ASN A 113 6.12 28.35 -12.96
C ASN A 113 6.04 27.29 -14.06
N ARG A 114 6.01 27.76 -15.32
CA ARG A 114 6.00 26.94 -16.53
C ARG A 114 7.21 26.02 -16.65
N HIS A 115 8.40 26.48 -16.26
CA HIS A 115 9.62 25.68 -16.34
C HIS A 115 9.55 24.46 -15.42
N THR A 116 9.08 24.63 -14.18
CA THR A 116 8.92 23.53 -13.23
C THR A 116 7.89 22.52 -13.72
N PHE A 117 6.79 23.01 -14.29
CA PHE A 117 5.75 22.18 -14.90
C PHE A 117 6.33 21.36 -16.07
N GLY A 118 6.98 22.02 -17.03
CA GLY A 118 7.60 21.41 -18.20
C GLY A 118 8.75 20.46 -17.91
N LYS A 119 9.42 20.58 -16.76
CA LYS A 119 10.52 19.68 -16.37
C LYS A 119 10.03 18.46 -15.59
N SER A 120 9.04 18.64 -14.72
CA SER A 120 8.69 17.64 -13.70
C SER A 120 7.31 17.00 -13.88
N TYR A 121 6.39 17.68 -14.58
CA TYR A 121 4.96 17.32 -14.65
C TYR A 121 4.47 17.06 -16.07
N THR A 122 5.20 17.49 -17.09
CA THR A 122 5.00 17.02 -18.47
C THR A 122 5.73 15.70 -18.69
N HIS A 123 5.27 14.96 -19.69
CA HIS A 123 5.93 13.73 -20.10
C HIS A 123 7.25 14.07 -20.82
N PRO A 124 8.38 13.39 -20.52
CA PRO A 124 9.68 13.73 -21.12
C PRO A 124 9.76 13.43 -22.62
N VAL A 125 8.89 12.56 -23.13
CA VAL A 125 8.79 12.26 -24.57
C VAL A 125 7.90 13.30 -25.24
N SER A 126 8.45 13.99 -26.25
CA SER A 126 7.72 14.89 -27.14
C SER A 126 6.50 14.19 -27.73
N GLU A 127 5.36 14.90 -27.75
CA GLU A 127 4.14 14.40 -28.40
C GLU A 127 4.15 14.65 -29.91
N ILE A 128 5.11 15.45 -30.39
CA ILE A 128 5.25 15.81 -31.79
C ILE A 128 5.98 14.67 -32.51
N ASP A 129 5.34 14.14 -33.54
CA ASP A 129 5.97 13.27 -34.52
C ASP A 129 6.85 14.12 -35.44
N GLY A 130 8.09 14.37 -34.99
CA GLY A 130 9.06 15.20 -35.70
C GLY A 130 9.29 14.74 -37.14
N PRO A 131 9.55 13.44 -37.40
CA PRO A 131 9.68 12.91 -38.75
C PRO A 131 8.44 13.15 -39.62
N ALA A 132 7.23 12.89 -39.11
CA ALA A 132 6.02 13.12 -39.90
C ALA A 132 5.80 14.61 -40.20
N THR A 133 6.08 15.46 -39.22
CA THR A 133 5.99 16.93 -39.36
C THR A 133 6.98 17.43 -40.41
N TYR A 134 8.22 16.93 -40.38
CA TYR A 134 9.26 17.31 -41.33
C TYR A 134 8.95 16.86 -42.77
N LEU A 135 8.37 15.66 -42.92
CA LEU A 135 8.05 15.08 -44.23
C LEU A 135 6.67 15.50 -44.76
N GLY A 136 5.89 16.29 -44.01
CA GLY A 136 4.53 16.69 -44.39
C GLY A 136 3.54 15.53 -44.48
N ILE A 137 3.79 14.42 -43.77
CA ILE A 137 2.93 13.23 -43.78
C ILE A 137 2.05 13.17 -42.52
N ALA A 138 1.02 12.32 -42.56
CA ALA A 138 0.15 12.11 -41.42
C ALA A 138 0.93 11.58 -40.19
N SER A 139 0.77 12.25 -39.05
CA SER A 139 1.42 11.89 -37.79
C SER A 139 0.92 10.55 -37.26
N ARG A 140 1.85 9.69 -36.84
CA ARG A 140 1.54 8.39 -36.23
C ARG A 140 1.81 8.46 -34.74
N HIS A 141 0.78 8.52 -33.89
CA HIS A 141 1.00 8.66 -32.45
C HIS A 141 1.33 7.34 -31.74
N GLU A 142 1.16 6.19 -32.39
CA GLU A 142 1.34 4.86 -31.80
C GLU A 142 2.77 4.63 -31.29
N HIS A 143 3.79 4.99 -32.08
CA HIS A 143 5.18 4.81 -31.69
C HIS A 143 5.56 5.69 -30.49
N ILE A 144 4.98 6.91 -30.41
CA ILE A 144 5.14 7.81 -29.27
C ILE A 144 4.52 7.19 -28.02
N GLN A 145 3.30 6.66 -28.13
CA GLN A 145 2.60 5.98 -27.03
C GLN A 145 3.35 4.73 -26.56
N ASN A 146 3.81 3.88 -27.49
CA ASN A 146 4.58 2.69 -27.19
C ASN A 146 5.87 3.05 -26.44
N ARG A 147 6.60 4.08 -26.89
CA ARG A 147 7.80 4.57 -26.20
C ARG A 147 7.51 5.03 -24.76
N ARG A 148 6.32 5.53 -24.44
CA ARG A 148 5.93 5.86 -23.05
C ARG A 148 5.80 4.59 -22.20
N GLY A 149 5.16 3.57 -22.74
CA GLY A 149 4.97 2.27 -22.07
C GLY A 149 6.29 1.53 -21.85
N MET A 150 7.19 1.56 -22.84
CA MET A 150 8.49 0.88 -22.77
C MET A 150 9.39 1.37 -21.63
N GLY A 151 9.18 2.58 -21.11
CA GLY A 151 9.93 3.11 -19.97
C GLY A 151 9.51 2.53 -18.61
N MET A 152 8.36 1.83 -18.56
CA MET A 152 7.80 1.23 -17.35
C MET A 152 8.11 -0.27 -17.30
N TYR A 153 9.28 -0.61 -16.74
CA TYR A 153 9.70 -1.99 -16.58
C TYR A 153 8.92 -2.67 -15.44
N ARG A 154 8.05 -3.61 -15.80
CA ARG A 154 7.30 -4.46 -14.88
C ARG A 154 7.75 -5.91 -15.03
N ASN A 155 8.24 -6.50 -13.94
CA ASN A 155 8.45 -7.93 -13.79
C ASN A 155 7.41 -8.48 -12.81
N ALA A 156 6.48 -9.29 -13.32
CA ALA A 156 5.45 -9.93 -12.53
C ALA A 156 5.99 -10.82 -11.38
N GLN A 157 7.14 -11.46 -11.59
CA GLN A 157 7.80 -12.36 -10.64
C GLN A 157 8.94 -11.69 -9.87
N LEU A 158 8.92 -10.36 -9.76
CA LEU A 158 9.92 -9.61 -9.01
C LEU A 158 9.94 -10.09 -7.55
N TRP A 159 11.11 -10.52 -7.07
CA TRP A 159 11.25 -11.01 -5.69
C TRP A 159 10.97 -9.88 -4.70
N GLN A 160 10.05 -10.12 -3.77
CA GLN A 160 9.68 -9.16 -2.72
C GLN A 160 10.56 -9.28 -1.46
N SER A 161 11.23 -10.43 -1.32
CA SER A 161 12.14 -10.76 -0.24
C SER A 161 13.30 -11.59 -0.80
N LEU A 162 14.38 -11.75 -0.03
CA LEU A 162 15.46 -12.63 -0.44
C LEU A 162 14.95 -14.09 -0.52
N PRO A 163 15.39 -14.87 -1.52
CA PRO A 163 15.20 -16.33 -1.51
C PRO A 163 15.85 -16.97 -0.28
N ALA A 164 15.32 -18.09 0.21
CA ALA A 164 15.77 -18.71 1.46
C ALA A 164 17.29 -18.92 1.57
N LYS A 165 17.95 -19.33 0.48
CA LYS A 165 19.42 -19.46 0.44
C LYS A 165 20.12 -18.11 0.64
N ALA A 166 19.70 -17.09 -0.08
CA ALA A 166 20.28 -15.75 0.00
C ALA A 166 19.95 -15.06 1.34
N GLU A 167 18.80 -15.39 1.94
CA GLU A 167 18.44 -14.97 3.29
C GLU A 167 19.43 -15.55 4.31
N PHE A 168 19.68 -16.86 4.25
CA PHE A 168 20.66 -17.52 5.11
C PHE A 168 22.06 -16.90 4.96
N GLU A 169 22.55 -16.77 3.72
CA GLU A 169 23.84 -16.14 3.43
C GLU A 169 23.91 -14.68 3.94
N PHE A 170 22.80 -13.94 3.85
CA PHE A 170 22.73 -12.57 4.36
C PHE A 170 22.84 -12.51 5.89
N GLN A 171 22.16 -13.39 6.62
CA GLN A 171 22.23 -13.46 8.09
C GLN A 171 23.59 -13.96 8.58
N GLU A 172 24.31 -14.76 7.79
CA GLU A 172 25.65 -15.26 8.14
C GLU A 172 26.74 -14.19 8.03
N ARG A 173 26.50 -13.06 7.34
CA ARG A 173 27.51 -12.00 7.18
C ARG A 173 27.90 -11.39 8.53
N ASN A 174 29.19 -11.13 8.70
CA ASN A 174 29.75 -10.61 9.95
C ASN A 174 29.18 -9.23 10.34
N ASP A 175 28.92 -8.36 9.35
CA ASP A 175 28.33 -7.04 9.58
C ASP A 175 26.88 -7.13 10.07
N ILE A 176 26.08 -8.06 9.52
CA ILE A 176 24.70 -8.30 9.97
C ILE A 176 24.66 -8.92 11.36
N ARG A 177 25.52 -9.91 11.63
CA ARG A 177 25.66 -10.52 12.96
C ARG A 177 26.09 -9.51 14.02
N ALA A 178 26.95 -8.56 13.67
CA ALA A 178 27.34 -7.48 14.58
C ALA A 178 26.13 -6.58 14.89
N LEU A 179 25.34 -6.18 13.88
CA LEU A 179 24.12 -5.41 14.08
C LEU A 179 23.09 -6.14 14.93
N ASP A 180 22.94 -7.46 14.76
CA ASP A 180 22.03 -8.27 15.59
C ASP A 180 22.47 -8.32 17.05
N LYS A 181 23.76 -8.53 17.31
CA LYS A 181 24.33 -8.46 18.67
C LYS A 181 24.15 -7.08 19.28
N ASP A 182 24.39 -6.01 18.51
CA ASP A 182 24.18 -4.64 18.98
C ASP A 182 22.71 -4.41 19.36
N MET A 183 21.77 -4.91 18.55
CA MET A 183 20.33 -4.83 18.85
C MET A 183 19.95 -5.63 20.11
N GLU A 184 20.52 -6.82 20.31
CA GLU A 184 20.31 -7.64 21.51
C GLU A 184 20.83 -6.91 22.76
N ILE A 185 22.07 -6.42 22.73
CA ILE A 185 22.69 -5.65 23.83
C ILE A 185 21.84 -4.42 24.15
N LEU A 186 21.43 -3.65 23.14
CA LEU A 186 20.60 -2.47 23.35
C LEU A 186 19.22 -2.82 23.90
N SER A 187 18.67 -4.00 23.59
CA SER A 187 17.38 -4.45 24.13
C SER A 187 17.49 -4.81 25.62
N VAL A 188 18.59 -5.44 26.03
CA VAL A 188 18.90 -5.69 27.45
C VAL A 188 19.06 -4.36 28.18
N LEU A 189 19.89 -3.45 27.66
CA LEU A 189 20.10 -2.12 28.26
C LEU A 189 18.79 -1.33 28.38
N LEU A 190 17.89 -1.43 27.40
CA LEU A 190 16.60 -0.75 27.47
C LEU A 190 15.72 -1.28 28.62
N SER A 191 15.81 -2.58 28.90
CA SER A 191 15.06 -3.21 30.01
C SER A 191 15.61 -2.83 31.39
N GLU A 192 16.92 -2.56 31.48
CA GLU A 192 17.61 -2.17 32.72
C GLU A 192 17.60 -0.65 32.96
N ALA A 193 17.45 0.14 31.90
CA ALA A 193 17.44 1.60 31.99
C ALA A 193 16.28 2.09 32.87
N THR A 194 16.58 2.99 33.81
CA THR A 194 15.57 3.57 34.71
C THR A 194 15.19 5.00 34.30
N GLY A 195 16.11 5.74 33.65
CA GLY A 195 15.90 7.12 33.22
C GLY A 195 15.23 7.28 31.85
N ASN A 196 14.30 8.23 31.72
CA ASN A 196 13.61 8.50 30.44
C ASN A 196 14.55 8.96 29.32
N GLU A 197 15.54 9.79 29.63
CA GLU A 197 16.52 10.27 28.63
C GLU A 197 17.43 9.13 28.15
N GLU A 198 17.89 8.28 29.07
CA GLU A 198 18.69 7.10 28.75
C GLU A 198 17.92 6.12 27.87
N LYS A 199 16.65 5.84 28.20
CA LYS A 199 15.75 5.04 27.35
C LYS A 199 15.61 5.65 25.96
N HIS A 200 15.44 6.96 25.87
CA HIS A 200 15.32 7.64 24.58
C HIS A 200 16.59 7.47 23.73
N GLN A 201 17.77 7.65 24.32
CA GLN A 201 19.05 7.47 23.61
C GLN A 201 19.27 6.02 23.17
N ILE A 202 18.90 5.04 24.00
CA ILE A 202 18.98 3.62 23.63
C ILE A 202 18.03 3.30 22.47
N GLN A 203 16.79 3.81 22.50
CA GLN A 203 15.83 3.66 21.40
C GLN A 203 16.33 4.27 20.09
N LEU A 204 16.99 5.44 20.16
CA LEU A 204 17.61 6.05 18.98
C LEU A 204 18.71 5.18 18.40
N LYS A 205 19.56 4.57 19.24
CA LYS A 205 20.61 3.64 18.80
C LYS A 205 20.01 2.38 18.17
N GLN A 206 18.97 1.79 18.78
CA GLN A 206 18.26 0.64 18.22
C GLN A 206 17.67 0.97 16.85
N HIS A 207 17.02 2.13 16.72
CA HIS A 207 16.44 2.57 15.47
C HIS A 207 17.51 2.77 14.37
N ARG A 208 18.70 3.26 14.72
CA ARG A 208 19.84 3.36 13.78
C ARG A 208 20.32 1.98 13.33
N ALA A 209 20.57 1.06 14.25
CA ALA A 209 21.01 -0.30 13.93
C ALA A 209 19.99 -1.04 13.05
N TYR A 210 18.71 -0.96 13.40
CA TYR A 210 17.61 -1.53 12.62
C TYR A 210 17.54 -0.96 11.19
N ASN A 211 17.63 0.37 11.06
CA ASN A 211 17.59 1.01 9.74
C ASN A 211 18.79 0.64 8.88
N GLU A 212 19.96 0.46 9.49
CA GLU A 212 21.16 0.03 8.79
C GLU A 212 21.03 -1.42 8.29
N LYS A 213 20.57 -2.34 9.15
CA LYS A 213 20.27 -3.72 8.73
C LYS A 213 19.24 -3.74 7.59
N LYS A 214 18.18 -2.92 7.69
CA LYS A 214 17.15 -2.78 6.65
C LYS A 214 17.72 -2.21 5.35
N ARG A 215 18.64 -1.24 5.42
CA ARG A 215 19.32 -0.65 4.25
C ARG A 215 20.12 -1.72 3.51
N LEU A 216 20.95 -2.47 4.24
CA LEU A 216 21.78 -3.55 3.68
C LEU A 216 20.91 -4.67 3.06
N TYR A 217 19.79 -5.01 3.72
CA TYR A 217 18.83 -5.99 3.20
C TYR A 217 18.23 -5.54 1.86
N ILE A 218 17.74 -4.29 1.78
CA ILE A 218 17.17 -3.73 0.55
C ILE A 218 18.23 -3.65 -0.56
N GLU A 219 19.47 -3.30 -0.21
CA GLU A 219 20.58 -3.26 -1.17
C GLU A 219 20.88 -4.65 -1.75
N HIS A 220 20.96 -5.67 -0.91
CA HIS A 220 21.17 -7.05 -1.33
C HIS A 220 20.02 -7.55 -2.21
N LEU A 221 18.77 -7.27 -1.81
CA LEU A 221 17.57 -7.59 -2.59
C LEU A 221 17.59 -6.93 -3.96
N LYS A 222 17.94 -5.63 -4.04
CA LYS A 222 18.06 -4.91 -5.30
C LYS A 222 19.16 -5.48 -6.20
N GLY A 223 20.27 -5.93 -5.61
CA GLY A 223 21.33 -6.63 -6.34
C GLY A 223 20.81 -7.88 -7.04
N LEU A 224 20.07 -8.71 -6.31
CA LEU A 224 19.44 -9.91 -6.86
C LEU A 224 18.34 -9.60 -7.88
N GLN A 225 17.52 -8.58 -7.64
CA GLN A 225 16.48 -8.16 -8.58
C GLN A 225 17.07 -7.69 -9.93
N ARG A 226 18.26 -7.08 -9.92
CA ARG A 226 18.97 -6.68 -11.15
C ARG A 226 19.52 -7.88 -11.92
N SER A 227 19.93 -8.95 -11.23
CA SER A 227 20.42 -10.17 -11.87
C SER A 227 19.29 -11.10 -12.32
N GLN A 228 18.04 -10.85 -11.93
CA GLN A 228 16.91 -11.58 -12.47
C GLN A 228 16.84 -11.41 -13.99
N PRO A 229 16.66 -12.50 -14.76
CA PRO A 229 16.52 -12.39 -16.20
C PRO A 229 15.38 -11.44 -16.55
N HIS A 230 15.71 -10.40 -17.31
CA HIS A 230 14.76 -9.42 -17.81
C HIS A 230 14.05 -10.03 -19.02
N GLY A 231 13.23 -11.05 -18.77
CA GLY A 231 12.67 -11.87 -19.82
C GLY A 231 11.28 -12.32 -19.46
N PHE A 232 10.31 -11.80 -20.21
CA PHE A 232 9.05 -12.47 -20.49
C PHE A 232 9.36 -13.94 -20.77
N ARG A 233 9.13 -14.81 -19.79
CA ARG A 233 9.01 -16.24 -20.07
C ARG A 233 7.59 -16.38 -20.61
N PRO A 234 7.36 -16.52 -21.94
CA PRO A 234 6.10 -17.13 -22.33
C PRO A 234 6.15 -18.49 -21.66
N ALA A 235 5.30 -18.70 -20.67
CA ALA A 235 5.12 -20.01 -20.09
C ALA A 235 4.68 -20.91 -21.23
N THR A 236 5.62 -21.62 -21.84
CA THR A 236 5.32 -22.88 -22.49
C THR A 236 4.69 -23.74 -21.39
N ASN A 237 3.38 -23.85 -21.45
CA ASN A 237 2.57 -24.87 -20.78
C ASN A 237 2.82 -25.05 -19.28
N SER A 238 2.73 -23.96 -18.50
CA SER A 238 2.18 -24.07 -17.15
C SER A 238 1.15 -22.98 -16.96
N GLY A 239 -0.10 -23.36 -16.76
CA GLY A 239 -1.22 -22.46 -16.51
C GLY A 239 -1.13 -21.72 -15.16
N SER A 240 0.07 -21.46 -14.64
CA SER A 240 0.28 -20.62 -13.46
C SER A 240 0.16 -19.17 -13.91
N ASN A 241 -1.07 -18.66 -13.83
CA ASN A 241 -1.35 -17.24 -13.99
C ASN A 241 -0.39 -16.42 -13.10
N ILE A 242 0.13 -15.30 -13.60
CA ILE A 242 0.95 -14.33 -12.86
C ILE A 242 0.39 -13.93 -11.49
N ASN A 243 -0.92 -14.06 -11.32
CA ASN A 243 -1.64 -13.80 -10.08
C ASN A 243 -1.42 -14.90 -9.03
N GLU A 244 -1.00 -16.10 -9.40
CA GLU A 244 -1.02 -17.32 -8.58
C GLU A 244 0.07 -17.38 -7.51
N GLU A 245 1.19 -16.70 -7.72
CA GLU A 245 2.42 -16.83 -6.92
C GLU A 245 2.70 -15.62 -6.02
N THR A 246 1.82 -14.63 -5.98
CA THR A 246 2.03 -13.42 -5.17
C THR A 246 1.47 -13.58 -3.76
N LEU A 247 2.19 -13.07 -2.76
CA LEU A 247 1.71 -12.96 -1.37
C LEU A 247 0.34 -12.28 -1.27
N PHE A 248 0.05 -11.37 -2.21
CA PHE A 248 -1.24 -10.72 -2.34
C PHE A 248 -2.39 -11.70 -2.58
N ARG A 249 -2.21 -12.72 -3.44
CA ARG A 249 -3.24 -13.76 -3.67
C ARG A 249 -3.55 -14.56 -2.42
N TYR A 250 -2.53 -14.95 -1.67
CA TYR A 250 -2.73 -15.66 -0.41
C TYR A 250 -3.50 -14.81 0.60
N ARG A 251 -3.17 -13.51 0.68
CA ARG A 251 -3.82 -12.59 1.62
C ARG A 251 -5.28 -12.29 1.25
N ARG A 252 -5.63 -12.14 -0.04
CA ARG A 252 -7.05 -12.01 -0.46
C ARG A 252 -7.88 -13.27 -0.16
N ARG A 253 -7.30 -14.46 -0.25
CA ARG A 253 -8.00 -15.74 0.09
C ARG A 253 -8.39 -15.88 1.57
N VAL A 254 -7.82 -15.05 2.44
CA VAL A 254 -8.10 -15.05 3.88
C VAL A 254 -8.80 -13.76 4.34
N MET A 255 -9.07 -12.81 3.43
CA MET A 255 -9.74 -11.54 3.69
C MET A 255 -10.77 -11.24 2.59
N PRO A 256 -12.03 -11.67 2.76
CA PRO A 256 -13.06 -11.58 1.73
C PRO A 256 -13.32 -10.14 1.26
N GLU A 257 -13.21 -9.15 2.14
CA GLU A 257 -13.37 -7.72 1.81
C GLU A 257 -12.31 -7.27 0.80
N ARG A 258 -11.05 -7.69 1.00
CA ARG A 258 -9.96 -7.42 0.04
C ARG A 258 -10.15 -8.17 -1.26
N ASP A 259 -10.62 -9.42 -1.19
CA ASP A 259 -10.91 -10.23 -2.38
C ASP A 259 -11.94 -9.55 -3.28
N TYR A 260 -13.02 -9.05 -2.67
CA TYR A 260 -14.07 -8.32 -3.33
C TYR A 260 -13.57 -7.00 -3.95
N LEU A 261 -12.83 -6.20 -3.18
CA LEU A 261 -12.28 -4.93 -3.67
C LEU A 261 -11.36 -5.10 -4.88
N VAL A 262 -10.56 -6.17 -4.92
CA VAL A 262 -9.69 -6.46 -6.06
C VAL A 262 -10.51 -6.71 -7.34
N MET A 263 -11.67 -7.33 -7.21
CA MET A 263 -12.54 -7.57 -8.36
C MET A 263 -13.26 -6.29 -8.82
N ILE A 264 -13.64 -5.43 -7.88
CA ILE A 264 -14.49 -4.26 -8.16
C ILE A 264 -13.71 -3.00 -8.52
N LEU A 265 -12.61 -2.67 -7.83
CA LEU A 265 -11.89 -1.40 -8.02
C LEU A 265 -11.42 -1.14 -9.46
N PRO A 266 -11.03 -2.14 -10.28
CA PRO A 266 -10.68 -1.91 -11.68
C PRO A 266 -11.88 -1.63 -12.59
N GLN A 267 -13.11 -1.88 -12.14
CA GLN A 267 -14.33 -1.75 -12.95
C GLN A 267 -14.87 -0.32 -12.91
N LYS A 268 -15.49 0.13 -14.00
CA LYS A 268 -16.17 1.42 -14.08
C LYS A 268 -17.59 1.28 -13.54
N ILE A 269 -17.71 1.28 -12.22
CA ILE A 269 -18.99 1.14 -11.51
C ILE A 269 -19.31 2.45 -10.79
N GLY A 270 -20.59 2.83 -10.77
CA GLY A 270 -21.06 4.00 -10.02
C GLY A 270 -21.05 3.74 -8.51
N LEU A 271 -20.58 4.71 -7.72
CA LEU A 271 -20.47 4.56 -6.26
C LEU A 271 -21.81 4.24 -5.57
N ARG A 272 -22.93 4.71 -6.14
CA ARG A 272 -24.29 4.51 -5.62
C ARG A 272 -24.93 3.18 -6.04
N SER A 273 -24.29 2.41 -6.93
CA SER A 273 -24.79 1.08 -7.31
C SER A 273 -24.68 0.09 -6.15
N SER A 274 -25.37 -1.05 -6.23
CA SER A 274 -25.26 -2.14 -5.26
C SER A 274 -23.82 -2.65 -5.10
N GLU A 275 -23.05 -2.69 -6.18
CA GLU A 275 -21.64 -3.10 -6.16
C GLU A 275 -20.75 -2.01 -5.57
N GLY A 276 -21.02 -0.74 -5.93
CA GLY A 276 -20.31 0.43 -5.41
C GLY A 276 -20.48 0.59 -3.90
N ARG A 277 -21.71 0.47 -3.40
CA ARG A 277 -22.05 0.48 -1.97
C ARG A 277 -21.35 -0.63 -1.21
N ARG A 278 -21.42 -1.88 -1.72
CA ARG A 278 -20.66 -3.00 -1.14
C ARG A 278 -19.15 -2.77 -1.13
N ALA A 279 -18.60 -2.06 -2.12
CA ALA A 279 -17.17 -1.73 -2.13
C ALA A 279 -16.83 -0.70 -1.05
N LEU A 280 -17.69 0.28 -0.83
CA LEU A 280 -17.54 1.26 0.24
C LEU A 280 -17.64 0.61 1.63
N GLU A 281 -18.59 -0.31 1.83
CA GLU A 281 -18.73 -1.11 3.05
C GLU A 281 -17.49 -1.97 3.31
N ALA A 282 -16.93 -2.60 2.26
CA ALA A 282 -15.69 -3.36 2.37
C ALA A 282 -14.50 -2.47 2.75
N LEU A 283 -14.40 -1.25 2.22
CA LEU A 283 -13.37 -0.27 2.59
C LEU A 283 -13.53 0.21 4.04
N GLU A 284 -14.76 0.46 4.47
CA GLU A 284 -15.09 0.86 5.84
C GLU A 284 -14.75 -0.25 6.84
N SER A 285 -15.16 -1.49 6.54
CA SER A 285 -14.84 -2.68 7.34
C SER A 285 -13.34 -2.87 7.51
N LEU A 286 -12.54 -2.68 6.45
CA LEU A 286 -11.09 -2.75 6.56
C LEU A 286 -10.47 -1.67 7.45
N CYS A 287 -11.16 -0.54 7.63
CA CYS A 287 -10.71 0.54 8.51
C CYS A 287 -11.15 0.33 9.97
N THR A 288 -12.26 -0.36 10.22
CA THR A 288 -12.80 -0.61 11.57
C THR A 288 -12.28 -1.90 12.20
N LEU A 289 -11.94 -2.91 11.39
CA LEU A 289 -11.44 -4.19 11.88
C LEU A 289 -10.09 -4.01 12.59
N GLU A 290 -10.07 -4.20 13.91
CA GLU A 290 -8.84 -4.47 14.66
C GLU A 290 -8.32 -5.87 14.26
N CYS A 291 -7.72 -5.99 13.07
CA CYS A 291 -7.05 -7.22 12.66
C CYS A 291 -5.79 -7.40 13.52
N SER A 292 -5.93 -7.95 14.72
CA SER A 292 -4.79 -8.51 15.45
C SER A 292 -4.30 -9.81 14.79
N VAL A 293 -5.18 -10.53 14.08
CA VAL A 293 -4.81 -11.73 13.33
C VAL A 293 -5.63 -11.93 12.05
N ALA A 294 -4.95 -12.21 10.94
CA ALA A 294 -5.54 -12.53 9.64
C ALA A 294 -5.93 -14.02 9.57
N TYR A 295 -6.92 -14.44 10.37
CA TYR A 295 -7.47 -15.79 10.26
C TYR A 295 -8.77 -15.79 9.44
N ARG A 296 -8.99 -16.89 8.69
CA ARG A 296 -10.31 -17.21 8.15
C ARG A 296 -11.33 -17.28 9.30
N SER A 297 -12.61 -17.03 9.04
CA SER A 297 -13.69 -17.15 10.04
C SER A 297 -13.68 -18.49 10.78
N SER A 298 -13.30 -19.57 10.09
CA SER A 298 -13.13 -20.92 10.65
C SER A 298 -11.86 -21.14 11.49
N LEU A 299 -10.97 -20.16 11.52
CA LEU A 299 -9.68 -20.16 12.23
C LEU A 299 -9.61 -19.04 13.28
N GLN A 300 -10.73 -18.35 13.53
CA GLN A 300 -10.80 -17.39 14.62
C GLN A 300 -10.66 -18.12 15.97
N PRO A 301 -9.86 -17.59 16.91
CA PRO A 301 -9.75 -18.18 18.23
C PRO A 301 -11.10 -18.08 18.96
N LEU A 302 -11.69 -19.24 19.29
CA LEU A 302 -12.86 -19.31 20.16
C LEU A 302 -12.48 -18.76 21.55
N ASN A 303 -13.15 -17.68 21.98
CA ASN A 303 -12.98 -17.05 23.29
C ASN A 303 -11.55 -16.59 23.63
N GLY A 304 -10.79 -16.09 22.65
CA GLY A 304 -9.47 -15.50 22.89
C GLY A 304 -8.41 -16.49 23.40
N LYS A 305 -8.70 -17.79 23.38
CA LYS A 305 -7.75 -18.87 23.70
C LYS A 305 -7.38 -19.61 22.42
N TYR A 306 -6.09 -19.77 22.19
CA TYR A 306 -5.55 -20.56 21.08
C TYR A 306 -5.94 -22.02 21.28
N GLY A 307 -6.97 -22.47 20.56
CA GLY A 307 -7.29 -23.89 20.45
C GLY A 307 -6.27 -24.55 19.53
N TYR A 308 -5.25 -25.20 20.11
CA TYR A 308 -4.35 -26.08 19.36
C TYR A 308 -5.16 -27.24 18.78
N THR A 309 -5.64 -27.09 17.55
CA THR A 309 -6.32 -28.19 16.85
C THR A 309 -5.33 -28.74 15.83
N PHE A 310 -4.67 -29.83 16.20
CA PHE A 310 -3.81 -30.61 15.32
C PHE A 310 -4.69 -31.28 14.25
N ILE A 311 -4.61 -30.80 13.02
CA ILE A 311 -5.17 -31.53 11.87
C ILE A 311 -4.07 -32.46 11.35
N VAL A 312 -4.06 -33.71 11.80
CA VAL A 312 -3.27 -34.77 11.20
C VAL A 312 -3.99 -35.26 9.94
N VAL A 313 -3.56 -34.79 8.76
CA VAL A 313 -3.99 -35.37 7.49
C VAL A 313 -3.01 -36.48 7.11
N LYS A 314 -3.48 -37.73 7.15
CA LYS A 314 -2.69 -38.90 6.73
C LYS A 314 -2.63 -38.95 5.21
N GLY A 315 -1.53 -38.48 4.61
CA GLY A 315 -1.26 -38.64 3.18
C GLY A 315 -0.15 -37.76 2.63
N ARG A 316 1.07 -38.31 2.58
CA ARG A 316 2.29 -37.82 1.87
C ARG A 316 2.83 -36.44 2.28
N ASN A 317 3.69 -36.49 3.31
CA ASN A 317 4.84 -35.63 3.61
C ASN A 317 4.67 -34.11 3.51
N PHE A 318 4.12 -33.51 4.57
CA PHE A 318 4.52 -32.18 5.03
C PHE A 318 4.65 -32.21 6.54
N VAL A 319 5.87 -31.95 7.04
CA VAL A 319 6.14 -31.73 8.46
C VAL A 319 6.36 -30.24 8.64
N ILE A 320 5.44 -29.56 9.32
CA ILE A 320 5.65 -28.19 9.80
C ILE A 320 6.25 -28.32 11.19
N TRP A 321 7.57 -28.14 11.30
CA TRP A 321 8.22 -27.95 12.59
C TRP A 321 7.97 -26.52 13.05
N GLY A 322 7.17 -26.39 14.11
CA GLY A 322 6.95 -25.15 14.83
C GLY A 322 8.02 -24.98 15.91
N ASN A 323 8.84 -23.95 15.78
CA ASN A 323 9.42 -23.29 16.93
C ASN A 323 9.45 -21.79 16.63
N MET A 324 8.42 -21.07 17.08
CA MET A 324 8.41 -19.62 17.08
C MET A 324 8.05 -19.15 18.49
N ASN A 325 9.09 -19.02 19.30
CA ASN A 325 9.09 -18.14 20.46
C ASN A 325 8.79 -16.72 19.95
N LEU A 326 7.52 -16.33 20.04
CA LEU A 326 7.09 -14.95 19.81
C LEU A 326 7.16 -14.19 21.13
N GLN A 327 8.40 -13.89 21.55
CA GLN A 327 8.63 -12.80 22.48
C GLN A 327 8.82 -11.51 21.68
N ASN A 328 7.95 -10.54 22.00
CA ASN A 328 8.12 -9.09 21.96
C ASN A 328 8.39 -8.38 20.61
N SER A 329 7.48 -7.43 20.36
CA SER A 329 7.74 -6.13 19.69
C SER A 329 8.30 -6.13 18.26
N ALA A 330 7.62 -6.78 17.30
CA ALA A 330 7.83 -6.46 15.88
C ALA A 330 6.62 -6.70 14.96
N LEU A 331 5.55 -7.33 15.47
CA LEU A 331 4.41 -7.76 14.64
C LEU A 331 3.28 -6.75 14.48
N SER A 332 3.28 -5.63 15.21
CA SER A 332 2.28 -4.57 15.01
C SER A 332 2.51 -3.73 13.75
N ALA A 333 3.69 -3.81 13.12
CA ALA A 333 4.05 -2.97 11.97
C ALA A 333 3.68 -3.57 10.59
N ILE A 334 3.33 -4.86 10.52
CA ILE A 334 3.13 -5.56 9.23
C ILE A 334 1.64 -5.56 8.79
N ILE A 335 0.71 -5.28 9.70
CA ILE A 335 -0.73 -5.29 9.39
C ILE A 335 -1.19 -3.94 8.79
N GLY A 336 -0.52 -2.83 9.11
CA GLY A 336 -0.81 -1.50 8.53
C GLY A 336 -0.40 -1.30 7.06
N LEU A 337 0.31 -2.26 6.46
CA LEU A 337 0.92 -2.11 5.13
C LEU A 337 0.09 -2.70 3.98
N MET A 338 -1.18 -3.02 4.22
CA MET A 338 -2.10 -3.52 3.17
C MET A 338 -3.43 -2.79 3.09
N ILE A 339 -3.55 -1.62 3.73
CA ILE A 339 -4.67 -0.69 3.53
C ILE A 339 -4.23 0.52 2.66
N VAL A 340 -3.11 0.41 1.95
CA VAL A 340 -2.75 1.34 0.86
C VAL A 340 -2.17 0.58 -0.31
#